data_AF-A0A7C0WKJ6-F1
#
_entry.id   AF-A0A7C0WKJ6-F1
#
_cell.length_a   1.000
_cell.length_b   1.000
_cell.length_c   1.000
_cell.angle_alpha   90.00
_cell.angle_beta   90.00
_cell.angle_gamma   90.00
#
_symmetry.space_group_name_H-M   'P 1'
#
loop_
_entity.id
_entity.type
_entity.pdbx_description
1 polymer ?
#
loop_
_entity_poly.entity_id
_entity_poly.type
_entity_poly.pdbx_seq_one_letter_code
_entity_poly.pdbx_strand_id
1 'polypeptide(L)'
;MTERLNSKGIPHPIRPSTWDRILKYVASTENPSPCLLMDRDMIKEKVSAIGSGIDNAKVFYAVKANPDTDVVGLLNETGVDFEIASEGELRILASHGVKGDRIISSNPVKSVRFLREAFASGVNR
;
A
#
# COMPACT_ATOMS: atom_id res chain seq x y z
N MET A 1 -16.66 -9.85 25.32
CA MET A 1 -15.90 -9.38 24.13
C MET A 1 -14.46 -9.79 24.38
N THR A 2 -14.17 -11.07 24.16
CA THR A 2 -12.97 -11.76 24.65
C THR A 2 -11.94 -11.78 23.52
N GLU A 3 -10.86 -11.03 23.71
CA GLU A 3 -9.67 -11.08 22.87
C GLU A 3 -9.15 -12.53 22.82
N ARG A 4 -9.10 -13.11 21.62
CA ARG A 4 -8.42 -14.38 21.40
C ARG A 4 -6.91 -14.11 21.37
N LEU A 5 -6.32 -13.94 22.55
CA LEU A 5 -4.89 -14.14 22.74
C LEU A 5 -4.58 -15.60 22.38
N ASN A 6 -3.63 -15.83 21.47
CA ASN A 6 -3.08 -17.18 21.30
C ASN A 6 -2.30 -17.57 22.58
N SER A 7 -1.95 -18.85 22.75
CA SER A 7 -1.28 -19.43 23.94
C SER A 7 0.06 -18.78 24.36
N LYS A 8 0.48 -17.70 23.71
CA LYS A 8 1.70 -16.91 23.94
C LYS A 8 1.47 -15.42 24.23
N GLY A 9 0.23 -14.94 24.41
CA GLY A 9 -0.05 -13.53 24.72
C GLY A 9 0.15 -12.53 23.56
N ILE A 10 0.26 -13.04 22.33
CA ILE A 10 0.41 -12.21 21.12
C ILE A 10 -0.99 -11.83 20.60
N PRO A 11 -1.28 -10.54 20.34
CA PRO A 11 -2.56 -10.12 19.76
C PRO A 11 -2.77 -10.68 18.35
N HIS A 12 -3.91 -11.30 18.07
CA HIS A 12 -4.29 -11.70 16.71
C HIS A 12 -4.79 -10.46 15.93
N PRO A 13 -4.38 -10.22 14.66
CA PRO A 13 -3.68 -11.11 13.73
C PRO A 13 -2.15 -10.91 13.62
N ILE A 14 -1.48 -10.39 14.65
CA ILE A 14 -0.04 -10.10 14.61
C ILE A 14 0.77 -11.41 14.65
N ARG A 15 1.80 -11.52 13.79
CA ARG A 15 2.73 -12.65 13.78
C ARG A 15 3.73 -12.55 14.93
N PRO A 16 4.26 -13.68 15.45
CA PRO A 16 5.28 -13.64 16.49
C PRO A 16 6.48 -12.75 16.17
N SER A 17 7.03 -12.84 14.95
CA SER A 17 8.16 -12.00 14.52
C SER A 17 7.82 -10.51 14.49
N THR A 18 6.63 -10.14 14.03
CA THR A 18 6.14 -8.76 14.05
C THR A 18 6.01 -8.25 15.48
N TRP A 19 5.47 -9.08 16.38
CA TRP A 19 5.31 -8.73 17.79
C TRP A 19 6.65 -8.48 18.49
N ASP A 20 7.64 -9.34 18.26
CA ASP A 20 8.99 -9.16 18.81
C ASP A 20 9.62 -7.85 18.32
N ARG A 21 9.41 -7.48 17.05
CA ARG A 21 9.87 -6.19 16.48
C ARG A 21 9.17 -5.00 17.11
N ILE A 22 7.86 -5.10 17.34
CA ILE A 22 7.08 -4.04 18.02
C ILE A 22 7.60 -3.83 19.43
N LEU A 23 7.75 -4.90 20.23
CA LEU A 23 8.25 -4.81 21.61
C LEU A 23 9.66 -4.19 21.65
N LYS A 24 10.56 -4.61 20.74
CA LYS A 24 11.90 -4.01 20.61
C LYS A 24 11.84 -2.53 20.27
N TYR A 25 10.98 -2.12 19.34
CA TYR A 25 10.81 -0.73 18.96
C TYR A 25 10.28 0.11 20.13
N VAL A 26 9.20 -0.34 20.78
CA VAL A 26 8.61 0.38 21.92
C VAL A 26 9.59 0.52 23.09
N ALA A 27 10.40 -0.50 23.35
CA ALA A 27 11.39 -0.47 24.43
C ALA A 27 12.61 0.44 24.15
N SER A 28 12.86 0.82 22.89
CA SER A 28 14.07 1.56 22.48
C SER A 28 13.79 2.92 21.86
N THR A 29 12.53 3.24 21.55
CA THR A 29 12.16 4.49 20.89
C THR A 29 11.92 5.61 21.89
N GLU A 30 12.37 6.82 21.54
CA GLU A 30 11.95 8.06 22.22
C GLU A 30 10.75 8.72 21.52
N ASN A 31 10.25 8.12 20.43
CA ASN A 31 9.15 8.71 19.67
C ASN A 31 7.86 8.75 20.49
N PRO A 32 7.16 9.90 20.53
CA PRO A 32 5.95 10.04 21.31
C PRO A 32 4.81 9.19 20.74
N SER A 33 3.93 8.72 21.63
CA SER A 33 2.66 8.10 21.25
C SER A 33 1.58 9.17 21.01
N PRO A 34 0.59 8.91 20.13
CA PRO A 34 0.40 7.69 19.34
C PRO A 34 1.34 7.61 18.12
N CYS A 35 1.78 6.39 17.78
CA CYS A 35 2.55 6.12 16.56
C CYS A 35 1.93 4.96 15.77
N LEU A 36 2.17 4.94 14.46
CA LEU A 36 1.74 3.88 13.55
C LEU A 36 2.96 3.07 13.11
N LEU A 37 2.93 1.76 13.34
CA LEU A 37 3.97 0.84 12.89
C LEU A 37 3.40 -0.04 11.77
N MET A 38 4.13 -0.13 10.66
CA MET A 38 3.75 -0.97 9.52
C MET A 38 4.78 -2.08 9.29
N ASP A 39 4.29 -3.31 9.13
CA ASP A 39 5.13 -4.45 8.82
C ASP A 39 5.38 -4.55 7.31
N ARG A 40 6.58 -4.16 6.88
CA ARG A 40 6.98 -4.19 5.47
C ARG A 40 7.02 -5.60 4.88
N ASP A 41 7.38 -6.61 5.68
CA ASP A 41 7.45 -8.01 5.23
C ASP A 41 6.04 -8.53 4.94
N MET A 42 5.08 -8.18 5.80
CA MET A 42 3.68 -8.51 5.59
C MET A 42 3.15 -7.90 4.29
N ILE A 43 3.45 -6.62 4.01
CA ILE A 43 2.99 -5.95 2.78
C ILE A 43 3.54 -6.70 1.55
N LYS A 44 4.85 -6.98 1.51
CA LYS A 44 5.47 -7.71 0.40
C LYS A 44 4.84 -9.09 0.18
N GLU A 45 4.64 -9.85 1.25
CA GLU A 45 4.04 -11.18 1.17
C GLU A 45 2.60 -11.12 0.64
N LYS A 46 1.77 -10.20 1.17
CA LYS A 46 0.36 -10.11 0.78
C LYS A 46 0.18 -9.68 -0.67
N VAL A 47 1.03 -8.76 -1.13
CA VAL A 47 1.01 -8.30 -2.53
C VAL A 47 1.49 -9.39 -3.48
N SER A 48 2.47 -10.22 -3.08
CA SER A 48 2.89 -11.36 -3.90
C SER A 48 1.85 -12.49 -3.92
N ALA A 49 1.03 -12.63 -2.88
CA ALA A 49 0.04 -13.70 -2.80
C ALA A 49 -1.26 -13.37 -3.53
N ILE A 50 -1.67 -12.09 -3.55
CA ILE A 50 -2.94 -11.68 -4.16
C ILE A 50 -2.90 -11.90 -5.67
N GLY A 51 -3.94 -12.53 -6.21
CA GLY A 51 -4.03 -12.83 -7.64
C GLY A 51 -3.16 -13.99 -8.13
N SER A 52 -2.28 -14.57 -7.30
CA SER A 52 -1.34 -15.64 -7.71
C SER A 52 -1.98 -16.92 -8.25
N GLY A 53 -3.27 -17.15 -7.96
CA GLY A 53 -4.04 -18.29 -8.47
C GLY A 53 -5.14 -17.91 -9.47
N ILE A 54 -5.10 -16.71 -10.06
CA ILE A 54 -6.11 -16.22 -10.99
C ILE A 54 -5.46 -15.95 -12.35
N ASP A 55 -5.81 -16.77 -13.33
CA ASP A 55 -5.34 -16.60 -14.70
C ASP A 55 -5.94 -15.35 -15.36
N ASN A 56 -5.16 -14.71 -16.23
CA ASN A 56 -5.57 -13.53 -17.02
C ASN A 56 -6.07 -12.33 -16.19
N ALA A 57 -5.68 -12.23 -14.91
CA ALA A 57 -5.97 -11.10 -14.06
C ALA A 57 -4.69 -10.31 -13.75
N LYS A 58 -4.82 -8.99 -13.60
CA LYS A 58 -3.75 -8.12 -13.12
C LYS A 58 -4.19 -7.44 -11.83
N VAL A 59 -3.27 -7.35 -10.87
CA VAL A 59 -3.50 -6.72 -9.58
C VAL A 59 -3.12 -5.24 -9.66
N PHE A 60 -4.05 -4.39 -9.23
CA PHE A 60 -3.84 -2.95 -9.09
C PHE A 60 -4.08 -2.56 -7.62
N TYR A 61 -3.09 -1.94 -6.99
CA TYR A 61 -3.25 -1.37 -5.67
C TYR A 61 -4.00 -0.03 -5.75
N ALA A 62 -5.14 0.06 -5.06
CA ALA A 62 -5.90 1.30 -4.96
C ALA A 62 -5.22 2.28 -4.00
N VAL A 63 -4.64 3.36 -4.52
CA VAL A 63 -3.80 4.30 -3.72
C VAL A 63 -4.60 4.94 -2.57
N LYS A 64 -5.90 5.20 -2.76
CA LYS A 64 -6.81 5.70 -1.72
C LYS A 64 -6.84 4.87 -0.43
N ALA A 65 -6.48 3.58 -0.49
CA ALA A 65 -6.50 2.71 0.68
C ALA A 65 -5.43 3.12 1.70
N ASN A 66 -4.25 3.51 1.22
CA ASN A 66 -3.18 4.09 2.03
C ASN A 66 -2.19 4.85 1.10
N PRO A 67 -2.30 6.18 1.01
CA PRO A 67 -1.46 6.99 0.13
C PRO A 67 -0.07 7.31 0.71
N ASP A 68 0.30 6.69 1.84
CA ASP A 68 1.60 6.89 2.47
C ASP A 68 2.75 6.57 1.50
N THR A 69 3.73 7.47 1.42
CA THR A 69 4.82 7.39 0.43
C THR A 69 5.72 6.20 0.67
N ASP A 70 5.92 5.76 1.91
CA ASP A 70 6.76 4.59 2.19
C ASP A 70 6.04 3.31 1.77
N VAL A 71 4.71 3.24 1.93
CA VAL A 71 3.88 2.14 1.42
C VAL A 71 3.89 2.11 -0.10
N VAL A 72 3.67 3.25 -0.76
CA VAL A 72 3.70 3.34 -2.23
C VAL A 72 5.07 2.96 -2.79
N GLY A 73 6.15 3.47 -2.18
CA GLY A 73 7.52 3.12 -2.57
C GLY A 73 7.77 1.62 -2.45
N LEU A 74 7.38 1.03 -1.31
CA LEU A 74 7.49 -0.42 -1.09
C LEU A 74 6.70 -1.23 -2.11
N LEU A 75 5.47 -0.82 -2.42
CA LEU A 75 4.64 -1.48 -3.43
C LEU A 75 5.26 -1.36 -4.83
N ASN A 76 5.83 -0.21 -5.17
CA ASN A 76 6.50 -0.03 -6.45
C ASN A 76 7.68 -0.99 -6.62
N GLU A 77 8.46 -1.24 -5.56
CA GLU A 77 9.54 -2.25 -5.55
C GLU A 77 9.03 -3.67 -5.86
N THR A 78 7.78 -4.00 -5.50
CA THR A 78 7.20 -5.33 -5.79
C THR A 78 6.77 -5.52 -7.24
N GLY A 79 6.67 -4.44 -8.03
CA GLY A 79 6.19 -4.49 -9.40
C GLY A 79 4.66 -4.47 -9.57
N VAL A 80 3.87 -4.36 -8.48
CA VAL A 80 2.41 -4.23 -8.58
C VAL A 80 2.00 -2.97 -9.35
N ASP A 81 0.89 -3.03 -10.09
CA ASP A 81 0.34 -1.84 -10.74
C ASP A 81 -0.55 -1.03 -9.77
N PHE A 82 -0.98 0.16 -10.18
CA PHE A 82 -1.72 1.08 -9.30
C PHE A 82 -3.02 1.58 -9.92
N GLU A 83 -4.01 1.78 -9.06
CA GLU A 83 -5.27 2.45 -9.39
C GLU A 83 -5.35 3.80 -8.66
N ILE A 84 -5.76 4.84 -9.40
CA ILE A 84 -5.90 6.21 -8.88
C ILE A 84 -7.29 6.78 -9.14
N ALA A 85 -7.76 7.61 -8.22
CA ALA A 85 -9.01 8.34 -8.28
C ALA A 85 -8.83 9.87 -8.40
N SER A 86 -7.63 10.40 -8.20
CA SER A 86 -7.35 11.84 -8.11
C SER A 86 -5.96 12.25 -8.62
N GLU A 87 -5.77 13.55 -8.87
CA GLU A 87 -4.45 14.08 -9.27
C GLU A 87 -3.43 14.00 -8.13
N GLY A 88 -3.89 14.00 -6.87
CA GLY A 88 -3.03 13.85 -5.70
C GLY A 88 -2.32 12.50 -5.69
N GLU A 89 -3.06 11.43 -5.93
CA GLU A 89 -2.51 10.08 -6.01
C GLU A 89 -1.59 9.92 -7.23
N LEU A 90 -1.95 10.50 -8.37
CA LEU A 90 -1.07 10.52 -9.54
C LEU A 90 0.29 11.16 -9.22
N ARG A 91 0.28 12.28 -8.49
CA ARG A 91 1.53 12.97 -8.10
C ARG A 91 2.36 12.14 -7.12
N ILE A 92 1.73 11.42 -6.19
CA ILE A 92 2.43 10.48 -5.30
C ILE A 92 3.11 9.39 -6.12
N LEU A 93 2.40 8.76 -7.05
CA LEU A 93 3.00 7.73 -7.91
C LEU A 93 4.14 8.28 -8.77
N ALA A 94 3.97 9.49 -9.31
CA ALA A 94 5.01 10.16 -10.10
C ALA A 94 6.27 10.47 -9.28
N SER A 95 6.15 10.86 -8.00
CA SER A 95 7.32 11.08 -7.14
C SER A 95 8.11 9.81 -6.84
N HIS A 96 7.49 8.64 -7.00
CA HIS A 96 8.16 7.33 -6.92
C HIS A 96 8.58 6.76 -8.29
N GLY A 97 8.48 7.55 -9.37
CA GLY A 97 8.89 7.14 -10.72
C GLY A 97 8.02 6.05 -11.33
N VAL A 98 6.77 5.89 -10.86
CA VAL A 98 5.82 4.94 -11.46
C VAL A 98 5.41 5.45 -12.84
N LYS A 99 5.54 4.59 -13.85
CA LYS A 99 5.18 4.90 -15.24
C LYS A 99 3.67 4.82 -15.45
N GLY A 100 3.12 5.68 -16.31
CA GLY A 100 1.68 5.74 -16.60
C GLY A 100 1.07 4.45 -17.15
N ASP A 101 1.86 3.62 -17.83
CA ASP A 101 1.47 2.30 -18.35
C ASP A 101 1.26 1.23 -17.25
N ARG A 102 1.57 1.57 -15.99
CA ARG A 102 1.29 0.77 -14.78
C ARG A 102 0.14 1.34 -13.95
N ILE A 103 -0.54 2.36 -14.44
CA ILE A 103 -1.62 3.07 -13.74
C ILE A 103 -2.94 2.86 -14.49
N ILE A 104 -4.02 2.71 -13.75
CA ILE A 104 -5.41 2.82 -14.25
C ILE A 104 -6.16 3.89 -13.48
N SER A 105 -7.18 4.50 -14.08
CA SER A 105 -8.12 5.34 -13.33
C SER A 105 -9.57 4.87 -13.44
N SER A 106 -10.06 4.29 -12.34
CA SER A 106 -11.41 3.73 -12.28
C SER A 106 -12.49 4.74 -11.86
N ASN A 107 -12.12 5.97 -11.49
CA ASN A 107 -13.09 6.98 -11.03
C ASN A 107 -14.10 7.33 -12.14
N PRO A 108 -15.42 7.15 -11.94
CA PRO A 108 -16.42 7.38 -12.99
C PRO A 108 -16.58 8.87 -13.35
N VAL A 109 -16.28 9.78 -12.42
CA VAL A 109 -16.41 11.23 -12.63
C VAL A 109 -15.05 11.89 -12.51
N LYS A 110 -14.49 12.31 -13.65
CA LYS A 110 -13.13 12.85 -13.75
C LYS A 110 -13.17 14.34 -14.09
N SER A 111 -12.36 15.13 -13.39
CA SER A 111 -12.20 16.55 -13.71
C SER A 111 -11.41 16.70 -15.03
N VAL A 112 -11.63 17.79 -15.78
CA VAL A 112 -10.84 18.09 -16.98
C VAL A 112 -9.35 18.22 -16.64
N ARG A 113 -9.05 18.77 -15.46
CA ARG A 113 -7.69 18.88 -14.94
C ARG A 113 -7.06 17.50 -14.74
N PHE A 114 -7.79 16.57 -14.11
CA PHE A 114 -7.36 15.20 -13.88
C PHE A 114 -7.03 14.50 -15.20
N LEU A 115 -7.96 14.57 -16.16
CA LEU A 115 -7.77 13.94 -17.47
C LEU A 115 -6.50 14.45 -18.17
N ARG A 116 -6.25 15.76 -18.12
CA ARG A 116 -5.06 16.37 -18.72
C ARG A 116 -3.76 15.92 -18.03
N GLU A 117 -3.74 15.92 -16.69
CA GLU A 117 -2.55 15.49 -15.92
C GLU A 117 -2.27 13.99 -16.11
N ALA A 118 -3.32 13.16 -16.08
CA ALA A 118 -3.23 11.72 -16.30
C ALA A 118 -2.69 11.41 -17.70
N PHE A 119 -3.25 12.03 -18.74
CA PHE A 119 -2.80 11.84 -20.12
C PHE A 119 -1.35 12.29 -20.32
N ALA A 120 -0.97 13.45 -19.78
CA ALA A 120 0.41 13.95 -19.84
C ALA A 120 1.41 13.03 -19.12
N SER A 121 0.95 12.28 -18.11
CA SER A 121 1.75 11.30 -17.38
C SER A 121 1.77 9.90 -18.03
N GLY A 122 1.13 9.74 -19.20
CA GLY A 122 1.08 8.49 -19.95
C GLY A 122 0.02 7.50 -19.45
N VAL A 123 -0.92 7.93 -18.60
CA VAL A 123 -2.06 7.10 -18.17
C VAL A 123 -3.10 7.08 -19.29
N ASN A 124 -3.39 5.89 -19.83
CA ASN A 124 -4.23 5.71 -21.02
C ASN A 124 -5.39 4.72 -20.83
N ARG A 125 -5.74 4.39 -19.58
CA ARG A 125 -6.72 3.36 -19.22
C ARG A 125 -7.37 3.63 -17.86
#